data_AF-A5DLY9-F1
#
_entry.id   AF-A5DLY9-F1
#
_cell.length_a   1.000
_cell.length_b   1.000
_cell.length_c   1.000
_cell.angle_alpha   90.00
_cell.angle_beta   90.00
_cell.angle_gamma   90.00
#
_symmetry.space_group_name_H-M   'P 1'
#
loop_
_entity.id
_entity.type
_entity.pdbx_description
1 polymer ?
#
loop_
_entity_poly.entity_id
_entity_poly.type
_entity_poly.pdbx_seq_one_letter_code
_entity_poly.pdbx_strand_id
1 'polypeptide(L)'
;MCGGVKGRPAFGFQYWNNPGAFNNGFRGVASTFVFASTFYAGTEAIAVAAAETKNPSRAIPKAIRQTFWRIILVYMGIAISYGVTVPYNDPSLNSGTKTLKSPMTIAITRAGWDQAAHLVNAFILLSCISAINSSIYIGSRTIVNLAGEGAAPKFLSKVNKMGVPYNAVILMNLFGLISLMNINTGAAKAYGYIVNLSGVAVFVVWGAVCYLHIRFRKAWKLQGRTTDELPFKALWFPWLAWAGLLANIFLGLIQGWSYFKPFDAANFVDAYILLPFFIILFVFLKIVNKTSFIKLEEIDLDDGRRKDLE
;
A
#
# COMPACT_ATOMS: atom_id res chain seq x y z
N MET A 1 10.53 -2.94 -28.81
CA MET A 1 10.35 -3.82 -27.64
C MET A 1 10.16 -5.22 -28.19
N CYS A 2 10.76 -6.24 -27.59
CA CYS A 2 10.70 -7.64 -28.06
C CYS A 2 11.67 -7.99 -29.20
N GLY A 3 12.95 -8.14 -28.85
CA GLY A 3 14.01 -8.60 -29.75
C GLY A 3 15.36 -8.37 -29.05
N GLY A 4 16.39 -9.12 -29.45
CA GLY A 4 17.76 -8.94 -28.91
C GLY A 4 18.32 -10.13 -28.12
N VAL A 5 17.54 -11.20 -27.92
CA VAL A 5 18.08 -12.47 -27.42
C VAL A 5 18.65 -13.25 -28.61
N LYS A 6 19.94 -13.58 -28.56
CA LYS A 6 20.65 -14.26 -29.64
C LYS A 6 19.95 -15.59 -29.98
N GLY A 7 19.54 -15.75 -31.24
CA GLY A 7 18.89 -16.98 -31.72
C GLY A 7 17.38 -17.10 -31.44
N ARG A 8 16.70 -16.01 -31.04
CA ARG A 8 15.22 -16.01 -30.90
C ARG A 8 14.55 -14.89 -31.71
N PRO A 9 13.41 -15.17 -32.36
CA PRO A 9 12.64 -14.14 -33.02
C PRO A 9 12.08 -13.13 -32.02
N ALA A 10 11.70 -11.97 -32.52
CA ALA A 10 11.06 -10.92 -31.74
C ALA A 10 9.83 -11.46 -30.98
N PHE A 11 9.85 -11.39 -29.65
CA PHE A 11 8.79 -11.96 -28.78
C PHE A 11 7.40 -11.31 -28.97
N GLY A 12 7.32 -10.12 -29.57
CA GLY A 12 6.08 -9.36 -29.77
C GLY A 12 5.16 -9.39 -28.54
N PHE A 13 3.87 -9.66 -28.76
CA PHE A 13 2.90 -9.97 -27.71
C PHE A 13 2.53 -11.47 -27.70
N GLN A 14 3.47 -12.35 -28.05
CA GLN A 14 3.16 -13.76 -28.30
C GLN A 14 2.50 -14.44 -27.08
N TYR A 15 2.98 -14.15 -25.87
CA TYR A 15 2.45 -14.75 -24.65
C TYR A 15 1.05 -14.24 -24.26
N TRP A 16 0.65 -13.08 -24.78
CA TRP A 16 -0.69 -12.53 -24.59
C TRP A 16 -1.72 -13.21 -25.51
N ASN A 17 -1.26 -13.80 -26.62
CA ASN A 17 -2.08 -14.60 -27.52
C ASN A 17 -2.10 -16.07 -27.10
N ASN A 18 -0.96 -16.64 -26.71
CA ASN A 18 -0.84 -18.03 -26.26
C ASN A 18 0.27 -18.11 -25.18
N PRO A 19 -0.03 -18.44 -23.90
CA PRO A 19 -1.27 -19.02 -23.34
C PRO A 19 -2.45 -18.05 -23.14
N GLY A 20 -2.26 -16.74 -23.34
CA GLY A 20 -3.32 -15.74 -23.15
C GLY A 20 -2.99 -14.72 -22.07
N ALA A 21 -3.55 -13.52 -22.15
CA ALA A 21 -3.30 -12.45 -21.17
C ALA A 21 -4.05 -12.64 -19.84
N PHE A 22 -5.18 -13.36 -19.83
CA PHE A 22 -6.08 -13.45 -18.68
C PHE A 22 -6.07 -14.85 -18.05
N ASN A 23 -5.14 -15.08 -17.13
CA ASN A 23 -5.14 -16.30 -16.33
C ASN A 23 -6.35 -16.32 -15.37
N ASN A 24 -7.01 -17.47 -15.21
CA ASN A 24 -8.17 -17.65 -14.31
C ASN A 24 -9.37 -16.69 -14.58
N GLY A 25 -9.48 -16.12 -15.78
CA GLY A 25 -10.58 -15.23 -16.17
C GLY A 25 -10.82 -14.08 -15.19
N PHE A 26 -12.09 -13.80 -14.87
CA PHE A 26 -12.46 -12.72 -13.95
C PHE A 26 -11.83 -12.88 -12.55
N ARG A 27 -11.67 -14.11 -12.07
CA ARG A 27 -11.07 -14.38 -10.75
C ARG A 27 -9.61 -13.92 -10.70
N GLY A 28 -8.84 -14.18 -11.76
CA GLY A 28 -7.47 -13.69 -11.87
C GLY A 28 -7.42 -12.17 -11.85
N VAL A 29 -8.25 -11.53 -12.70
CA VAL A 29 -8.34 -10.07 -12.77
C VAL A 29 -8.69 -9.45 -11.41
N ALA A 30 -9.72 -9.95 -10.74
CA ALA A 30 -10.14 -9.47 -9.42
C ALA A 30 -9.02 -9.60 -8.37
N SER A 31 -8.32 -10.74 -8.35
CA SER A 31 -7.18 -10.94 -7.45
C SER A 31 -6.03 -9.97 -7.75
N THR A 32 -5.72 -9.73 -9.03
CA THR A 32 -4.69 -8.77 -9.43
C THR A 32 -5.03 -7.36 -8.99
N PHE A 33 -6.30 -6.93 -9.08
CA PHE A 33 -6.73 -5.63 -8.56
C PHE A 33 -6.46 -5.50 -7.06
N VAL A 34 -6.83 -6.51 -6.27
CA VAL A 34 -6.62 -6.50 -4.81
C VAL A 34 -5.13 -6.41 -4.46
N PHE A 35 -4.29 -7.27 -5.07
CA PHE A 35 -2.85 -7.24 -4.84
C PHE A 35 -2.23 -5.92 -5.31
N ALA A 36 -2.58 -5.45 -6.51
CA ALA A 36 -2.06 -4.19 -7.04
C ALA A 36 -2.40 -3.01 -6.12
N SER A 37 -3.65 -2.91 -5.65
CA SER A 37 -4.05 -1.87 -4.69
C SER A 37 -3.28 -1.96 -3.38
N THR A 38 -3.08 -3.18 -2.84
CA THR A 38 -2.31 -3.40 -1.61
C THR A 38 -0.86 -2.94 -1.77
N PHE A 39 -0.24 -3.15 -2.93
CA PHE A 39 1.13 -2.72 -3.22
C PHE A 39 1.28 -1.20 -3.42
N TYR A 40 0.19 -0.46 -3.56
CA TYR A 40 0.20 1.01 -3.58
C TYR A 40 0.06 1.64 -2.19
N ALA A 41 -0.07 0.82 -1.14
CA ALA A 41 0.10 1.27 0.23
C ALA A 41 1.48 1.90 0.44
N GLY A 42 1.57 2.87 1.36
CA GLY A 42 2.78 3.62 1.63
C GLY A 42 2.89 4.93 0.85
N THR A 43 1.99 5.23 -0.10
CA THR A 43 1.95 6.57 -0.72
C THR A 43 1.50 7.65 0.27
N GLU A 44 0.77 7.26 1.33
CA GLU A 44 0.46 8.09 2.50
C GLU A 44 1.69 8.53 3.30
N ALA A 45 2.85 7.88 3.10
CA ALA A 45 4.12 8.30 3.70
C ALA A 45 4.47 9.76 3.37
N ILE A 46 4.08 10.24 2.19
CA ILE A 46 4.30 11.63 1.77
C ILE A 46 3.56 12.58 2.71
N ALA A 47 2.37 12.21 3.19
CA ALA A 47 1.60 13.02 4.13
C ALA A 47 2.25 13.04 5.52
N VAL A 48 2.77 11.91 6.00
CA VAL A 48 3.50 11.86 7.28
C VAL A 48 4.79 12.68 7.20
N ALA A 49 5.53 12.54 6.10
CA ALA A 49 6.74 13.32 5.85
C ALA A 49 6.47 14.82 5.65
N ALA A 50 5.24 15.21 5.28
CA ALA A 50 4.86 16.61 5.13
C ALA A 50 5.02 17.41 6.42
N ALA A 51 4.75 16.78 7.58
CA ALA A 51 4.89 17.42 8.88
C ALA A 51 6.33 17.86 9.17
N GLU A 52 7.32 17.10 8.68
CA GLU A 52 8.75 17.32 8.91
C GLU A 52 9.45 18.01 7.72
N THR A 53 8.73 18.23 6.61
CA THR A 53 9.30 18.87 5.41
C THR A 53 9.45 20.38 5.62
N LYS A 54 10.56 20.97 5.16
CA LYS A 54 10.81 22.42 5.25
C LYS A 54 9.74 23.25 4.52
N ASN A 55 9.51 23.00 3.23
CA ASN A 55 8.54 23.76 2.40
C ASN A 55 7.42 22.84 1.88
N PRO A 56 6.47 22.43 2.74
CA PRO A 56 5.46 21.43 2.38
C PRO A 56 4.52 21.91 1.27
N SER A 57 4.23 23.22 1.20
CA SER A 57 3.34 23.84 0.21
C SER A 57 3.80 23.64 -1.24
N ARG A 58 5.11 23.54 -1.49
CA ARG A 58 5.68 23.27 -2.83
C ARG A 58 6.16 21.83 -2.98
N ALA A 59 6.82 21.30 -1.95
CA ALA A 59 7.43 19.98 -2.00
C ALA A 59 6.39 18.86 -2.12
N ILE A 60 5.29 18.95 -1.36
CA ILE A 60 4.25 17.91 -1.32
C ILE A 60 3.48 17.80 -2.64
N PRO A 61 2.96 18.90 -3.23
CA PRO A 61 2.31 18.81 -4.55
C PRO A 61 3.24 18.26 -5.64
N LYS A 62 4.54 18.63 -5.61
CA LYS A 62 5.54 18.12 -6.55
C LYS A 62 5.76 16.61 -6.37
N ALA A 63 5.93 16.16 -5.13
CA ALA A 63 6.12 14.75 -4.80
C ALA A 63 4.90 13.89 -5.21
N ILE A 64 3.68 14.39 -4.98
CA ILE A 64 2.43 13.72 -5.40
C ILE A 64 2.40 13.56 -6.92
N ARG A 65 2.66 14.63 -7.68
CA ARG A 65 2.67 14.57 -9.16
C ARG A 65 3.75 13.63 -9.70
N GLN A 66 4.94 13.65 -9.09
CA GLN A 66 6.02 12.73 -9.47
C GLN A 66 5.66 11.27 -9.17
N THR A 67 5.01 11.00 -8.04
CA THR A 67 4.55 9.66 -7.67
C THR A 67 3.52 9.15 -8.69
N PHE A 68 2.54 9.98 -9.06
CA PHE A 68 1.55 9.62 -10.08
C PHE A 68 2.18 9.25 -11.43
N TRP A 69 3.09 10.08 -11.96
CA TRP A 69 3.76 9.78 -13.23
C TRP A 69 4.69 8.58 -13.13
N ARG A 70 5.37 8.40 -12.01
CA ARG A 70 6.21 7.22 -11.75
C ARG A 70 5.37 5.93 -11.78
N ILE A 71 4.18 5.94 -11.20
CA ILE A 71 3.26 4.79 -11.24
C ILE A 71 2.86 4.48 -12.69
N ILE A 72 2.39 5.49 -13.44
CA ILE A 72 1.93 5.28 -14.83
C ILE A 72 3.06 4.80 -15.73
N LEU A 73 4.23 5.41 -15.67
CA LEU A 73 5.29 5.13 -16.64
C LEU A 73 6.16 3.94 -16.22
N VAL A 74 6.61 3.93 -14.96
CA VAL A 74 7.55 2.90 -14.50
C VAL A 74 6.81 1.60 -14.17
N TYR A 75 5.71 1.66 -13.42
CA TYR A 75 5.09 0.43 -12.88
C TYR A 75 4.31 -0.28 -13.98
N MET A 76 3.52 0.45 -14.78
CA MET A 76 2.85 -0.15 -15.95
C MET A 76 3.86 -0.61 -17.01
N GLY A 77 4.92 0.16 -17.24
CA GLY A 77 5.98 -0.21 -18.18
C GLY A 77 6.66 -1.52 -17.78
N ILE A 78 6.98 -1.69 -16.49
CA ILE A 78 7.54 -2.93 -15.94
C ILE A 78 6.53 -4.08 -16.06
N ALA A 79 5.26 -3.87 -15.71
CA ALA A 79 4.22 -4.90 -15.81
C ALA A 79 4.03 -5.41 -17.25
N ILE A 80 3.98 -4.50 -18.23
CA ILE A 80 3.93 -4.84 -19.66
C ILE A 80 5.19 -5.61 -20.06
N SER A 81 6.35 -5.14 -19.65
CA SER A 81 7.64 -5.80 -19.95
C SER A 81 7.67 -7.23 -19.42
N TYR A 82 7.19 -7.48 -18.20
CA TYR A 82 7.10 -8.83 -17.64
C TYR A 82 6.10 -9.71 -18.39
N GLY A 83 4.89 -9.22 -18.66
CA GLY A 83 3.87 -9.99 -19.38
C GLY A 83 4.30 -10.37 -20.81
N VAL A 84 5.20 -9.61 -21.41
CA VAL A 84 5.72 -9.84 -22.76
C VAL A 84 6.96 -10.76 -22.76
N THR A 85 7.73 -10.81 -21.66
CA THR A 85 8.98 -11.57 -21.59
C THR A 85 8.81 -12.96 -21.00
N VAL A 86 7.84 -13.16 -20.11
CA VAL A 86 7.62 -14.44 -19.42
C VAL A 86 6.12 -14.79 -19.48
N PRO A 87 5.75 -15.99 -19.97
CA PRO A 87 4.36 -16.42 -19.95
C PRO A 87 3.89 -16.68 -18.52
N TYR A 88 2.62 -16.43 -18.22
CA TYR A 88 2.11 -16.59 -16.84
C TYR A 88 2.16 -18.04 -16.33
N ASN A 89 2.17 -19.02 -17.24
CA ASN A 89 2.18 -20.46 -16.92
C ASN A 89 3.60 -21.04 -16.82
N ASP A 90 4.63 -20.18 -16.75
CA ASP A 90 6.01 -20.63 -16.67
C ASP A 90 6.29 -21.43 -15.38
N PRO A 91 6.82 -22.66 -15.47
CA PRO A 91 7.14 -23.46 -14.29
C PRO A 91 8.14 -22.78 -13.34
N SER A 92 8.97 -21.87 -13.86
CA SER A 92 9.96 -21.14 -13.06
C SER A 92 9.35 -20.07 -12.15
N LEU A 93 8.11 -19.65 -12.41
CA LEU A 93 7.40 -18.68 -11.56
C LEU A 93 6.91 -19.32 -10.25
N ASN A 94 6.60 -20.62 -10.29
CA ASN A 94 6.07 -21.38 -9.16
C ASN A 94 6.94 -22.59 -8.79
N SER A 95 8.22 -22.59 -9.18
CA SER A 95 9.12 -23.71 -8.88
C SER A 95 9.18 -23.90 -7.37
N GLY A 96 8.66 -25.01 -6.85
CA GLY A 96 8.50 -25.34 -5.43
C GLY A 96 9.78 -25.40 -4.60
N THR A 97 10.88 -24.89 -5.12
CA THR A 97 12.05 -24.45 -4.35
C THR A 97 11.64 -23.25 -3.49
N LYS A 98 12.21 -23.13 -2.29
CA LYS A 98 11.88 -22.14 -1.24
C LYS A 98 11.98 -20.64 -1.65
N THR A 99 12.20 -20.33 -2.93
CA THR A 99 12.45 -18.97 -3.44
C THR A 99 11.63 -18.74 -4.71
N LEU A 100 10.62 -17.88 -4.64
CA LEU A 100 9.92 -17.32 -5.80
C LEU A 100 10.95 -16.66 -6.72
N LYS A 101 11.07 -17.10 -7.98
CA LYS A 101 11.95 -16.43 -8.96
C LYS A 101 11.19 -15.27 -9.59
N SER A 102 11.75 -14.07 -9.48
CA SER A 102 11.22 -12.88 -10.13
C SER A 102 11.14 -13.08 -11.65
N PRO A 103 10.05 -12.65 -12.32
CA PRO A 103 9.96 -12.64 -13.79
C PRO A 103 11.15 -11.95 -14.45
N MET A 104 11.69 -10.89 -13.82
CA MET A 104 12.89 -10.20 -14.28
C MET A 104 14.10 -11.11 -14.33
N THR A 105 14.31 -11.90 -13.26
CA THR A 105 15.40 -12.87 -13.19
C THR A 105 15.26 -13.92 -14.29
N ILE A 106 14.06 -14.46 -14.47
CA ILE A 106 13.77 -15.47 -15.51
C ILE A 106 14.08 -14.92 -16.91
N ALA A 107 13.63 -13.69 -17.20
CA ALA A 107 13.85 -13.05 -18.49
C ALA A 107 15.34 -12.83 -18.79
N ILE A 108 16.13 -12.36 -17.81
CA ILE A 108 17.55 -12.06 -18.02
C ILE A 108 18.39 -13.35 -18.11
N THR A 109 18.10 -14.35 -17.28
CA THR A 109 18.76 -15.66 -17.38
C THR A 109 18.51 -16.28 -18.77
N ARG A 110 17.27 -16.20 -19.28
CA ARG A 110 16.94 -16.66 -20.65
C ARG A 110 17.60 -15.84 -21.76
N ALA A 111 18.00 -14.61 -21.49
CA ALA A 111 18.76 -13.78 -22.43
C ALA A 111 20.25 -14.17 -22.49
N GLY A 112 20.70 -15.11 -21.64
CA GLY A 112 22.08 -15.62 -21.63
C GLY A 112 22.96 -15.01 -20.53
N TRP A 113 22.39 -14.27 -19.57
CA TRP A 113 23.14 -13.72 -18.44
C TRP A 113 22.75 -14.40 -17.13
N ASP A 114 23.31 -15.58 -16.90
CA ASP A 114 22.97 -16.42 -15.74
C ASP A 114 23.31 -15.75 -14.39
N GLN A 115 24.41 -14.99 -14.34
CA GLN A 115 24.87 -14.28 -13.13
C GLN A 115 23.97 -13.10 -12.74
N ALA A 116 23.10 -12.63 -13.64
CA ALA A 116 22.18 -11.53 -13.34
C ALA A 116 21.21 -11.86 -12.22
N ALA A 117 20.92 -13.14 -11.96
CA ALA A 117 20.05 -13.55 -10.87
C ALA A 117 20.55 -13.06 -9.51
N HIS A 118 21.87 -13.11 -9.27
CA HIS A 118 22.47 -12.61 -8.03
C HIS A 118 22.36 -11.09 -7.92
N LEU A 119 22.58 -10.37 -9.02
CA LEU A 119 22.47 -8.92 -9.05
C LEU A 119 21.03 -8.44 -8.80
N VAL A 120 20.04 -9.07 -9.45
CA VAL A 120 18.62 -8.76 -9.24
C VAL A 120 18.22 -9.04 -7.79
N ASN A 121 18.65 -10.19 -7.23
CA ASN A 121 18.38 -10.51 -5.84
C ASN A 121 19.03 -9.51 -4.87
N ALA A 122 20.25 -9.04 -5.16
CA ALA A 122 20.90 -8.00 -4.36
C ALA A 122 20.12 -6.67 -4.38
N PHE A 123 19.60 -6.26 -5.54
CA PHE A 123 18.74 -5.08 -5.64
C PHE A 123 17.41 -5.26 -4.92
N ILE A 124 16.80 -6.45 -4.97
CA ILE A 124 15.60 -6.77 -4.21
C ILE A 124 15.89 -6.63 -2.71
N LEU A 125 16.99 -7.21 -2.21
CA LEU A 125 17.38 -7.11 -0.80
C LEU A 125 17.60 -5.65 -0.38
N LEU A 126 18.34 -4.87 -1.17
CA LEU A 126 18.57 -3.46 -0.88
C LEU A 126 17.25 -2.66 -0.84
N SER A 127 16.35 -2.94 -1.79
CA SER A 127 15.02 -2.32 -1.85
C SER A 127 14.16 -2.70 -0.64
N CYS A 128 14.20 -3.97 -0.22
CA CYS A 128 13.49 -4.45 0.97
C CYS A 128 14.02 -3.79 2.25
N ILE A 129 15.33 -3.67 2.43
CA ILE A 129 15.93 -2.99 3.60
C ILE A 129 15.48 -1.53 3.65
N SER A 130 15.48 -0.85 2.50
CA SER A 130 14.98 0.53 2.40
C SER A 130 13.50 0.63 2.78
N ALA A 131 12.65 -0.25 2.24
CA ALA A 131 11.22 -0.27 2.55
C ALA A 131 10.92 -0.59 4.02
N ILE A 132 11.67 -1.49 4.65
CA ILE A 132 11.57 -1.80 6.08
C ILE A 132 11.86 -0.56 6.92
N ASN A 133 12.96 0.15 6.63
CA ASN A 133 13.32 1.36 7.36
C ASN A 133 12.23 2.44 7.23
N SER A 134 11.72 2.66 6.01
CA SER A 134 10.61 3.60 5.79
C SER A 134 9.34 3.20 6.55
N SER A 135 9.00 1.91 6.58
CA SER A 135 7.81 1.41 7.29
C SER A 135 7.91 1.60 8.80
N ILE A 136 9.09 1.34 9.39
CA ILE A 136 9.36 1.59 10.82
C ILE A 136 9.28 3.09 11.12
N TYR A 137 9.86 3.92 10.26
CA TYR A 137 9.78 5.38 10.40
C TYR A 137 8.31 5.86 10.37
N ILE A 138 7.54 5.52 9.35
CA ILE A 138 6.14 5.95 9.22
C ILE A 138 5.31 5.45 10.41
N GLY A 139 5.36 4.13 10.70
CA GLY A 139 4.54 3.54 11.75
C GLY A 139 4.86 4.07 13.14
N SER A 140 6.14 4.29 13.45
CA SER A 140 6.53 4.86 14.75
C SER A 140 6.01 6.29 14.95
N ARG A 141 5.95 7.11 13.90
CA ARG A 141 5.43 8.49 13.97
C ARG A 141 3.92 8.50 14.10
N THR A 142 3.23 7.62 13.37
CA THR A 142 1.78 7.43 13.52
C THR A 142 1.42 7.03 14.96
N ILE A 143 2.16 6.10 15.57
CA ILE A 143 1.93 5.67 16.96
C ILE A 143 2.14 6.82 17.96
N VAL A 144 3.17 7.65 17.76
CA VAL A 144 3.44 8.79 18.64
C VAL A 144 2.33 9.82 18.57
N ASN A 145 1.86 10.14 17.35
CA ASN A 145 0.75 11.08 17.16
C ASN A 145 -0.53 10.54 17.82
N LEU A 146 -0.84 9.25 17.62
CA LEU A 146 -1.95 8.58 18.31
C LEU A 146 -1.81 8.65 19.84
N ALA A 147 -0.61 8.47 20.37
CA ALA A 147 -0.35 8.53 21.81
C ALA A 147 -0.44 9.98 22.36
N GLY A 148 -0.07 10.98 21.55
CA GLY A 148 -0.23 12.40 21.86
C GLY A 148 -1.71 12.82 21.94
N GLU A 149 -2.54 12.28 21.05
CA GLU A 149 -3.99 12.50 21.01
C GLU A 149 -4.77 11.66 22.05
N GLY A 150 -4.08 10.83 22.84
CA GLY A 150 -4.72 9.95 23.83
C GLY A 150 -5.41 8.71 23.24
N ALA A 151 -5.21 8.42 21.95
CA ALA A 151 -5.69 7.21 21.29
C ALA A 151 -4.77 5.99 21.49
N ALA A 152 -3.55 6.19 22.00
CA ALA A 152 -2.62 5.13 22.37
C ALA A 152 -1.99 5.38 23.75
N PRO A 153 -1.41 4.34 24.40
CA PRO A 153 -0.78 4.49 25.71
C PRO A 153 0.29 5.59 25.76
N LYS A 154 0.24 6.46 26.78
CA LYS A 154 1.13 7.63 26.94
C LYS A 154 2.62 7.29 26.95
N PHE A 155 3.02 6.06 27.25
CA PHE A 155 4.44 5.69 27.19
C PHE A 155 4.98 5.68 25.75
N LEU A 156 4.11 5.49 24.74
CA LEU A 156 4.48 5.45 23.33
C LEU A 156 4.71 6.85 22.73
N SER A 157 4.24 7.93 23.38
CA SER A 157 4.51 9.31 22.92
C SER A 157 5.91 9.82 23.29
N LYS A 158 6.68 9.04 24.08
CA LYS A 158 8.02 9.45 24.51
C LYS A 158 9.01 9.48 23.33
N VAL A 159 9.62 10.64 23.11
CA VAL A 159 10.71 10.86 22.15
C VAL A 159 12.03 11.12 22.87
N ASN A 160 13.14 10.72 22.27
CA ASN A 160 14.48 11.04 22.78
C ASN A 160 14.89 12.50 22.42
N LYS A 161 16.07 12.93 22.88
CA LYS A 161 16.62 14.27 22.60
C LYS A 161 16.82 14.59 21.11
N MET A 162 16.88 13.56 20.27
CA MET A 162 17.05 13.67 18.81
C MET A 162 15.70 13.58 18.06
N GLY A 163 14.56 13.57 18.77
CA GLY A 163 13.23 13.45 18.17
C GLY A 163 12.86 12.03 17.73
N VAL A 164 13.58 11.00 18.18
CA VAL A 164 13.33 9.60 17.82
C VAL A 164 12.43 8.92 18.88
N PRO A 165 11.25 8.40 18.50
CA PRO A 165 10.35 7.68 19.39
C PRO A 165 10.77 6.22 19.59
N TYR A 166 11.73 6.00 20.48
CA TYR A 166 12.34 4.69 20.70
C TYR A 166 11.33 3.60 21.09
N ASN A 167 10.34 3.89 21.94
CA ASN A 167 9.32 2.91 22.34
C ASN A 167 8.46 2.44 21.16
N ALA A 168 8.03 3.38 20.30
CA ALA A 168 7.25 3.07 19.12
C ALA A 168 8.07 2.30 18.07
N VAL A 169 9.36 2.63 17.92
CA VAL A 169 10.29 1.90 17.04
C VAL A 169 10.49 0.47 17.51
N ILE A 170 10.68 0.23 18.82
CA ILE A 170 10.80 -1.12 19.38
C ILE A 170 9.52 -1.91 19.12
N LEU A 171 8.35 -1.31 19.37
CA LEU A 171 7.06 -1.95 19.11
C LEU A 171 6.90 -2.36 17.65
N MET A 172 7.27 -1.49 16.69
CA MET A 172 7.24 -1.82 15.26
C MET A 172 8.19 -2.97 14.90
N ASN A 173 9.37 -3.05 15.53
CA ASN A 173 10.30 -4.16 15.31
C ASN A 173 9.77 -5.48 15.90
N LEU A 174 9.03 -5.44 17.02
CA LEU A 174 8.40 -6.64 17.59
C LEU A 174 7.36 -7.24 16.64
N PHE A 175 6.61 -6.43 15.90
CA PHE A 175 5.73 -6.94 14.84
C PHE A 175 6.50 -7.65 13.72
N GLY A 176 7.78 -7.32 13.50
CA GLY A 176 8.66 -8.06 12.59
C GLY A 176 8.88 -9.52 13.00
N LEU A 177 8.72 -9.87 14.28
CA LEU A 177 8.82 -11.26 14.75
C LEU A 177 7.72 -12.16 14.19
N ILE A 178 6.62 -11.60 13.67
CA ILE A 178 5.58 -12.37 12.96
C ILE A 178 6.18 -13.11 11.77
N SER A 179 7.28 -12.61 11.18
CA SER A 179 8.00 -13.30 10.10
C SER A 179 8.54 -14.68 10.50
N LEU A 180 8.72 -14.95 11.79
CA LEU A 180 9.14 -16.27 12.31
C LEU A 180 8.11 -17.38 12.04
N MET A 181 6.85 -17.04 11.70
CA MET A 181 5.86 -18.01 11.23
C MET A 181 6.33 -18.81 10.01
N ASN A 182 7.26 -18.25 9.22
CA ASN A 182 7.90 -18.94 8.10
C ASN A 182 8.55 -20.27 8.52
N ILE A 183 9.06 -20.39 9.75
CA ILE A 183 9.74 -21.61 10.22
C ILE A 183 8.84 -22.85 10.10
N ASN A 184 7.55 -22.72 10.44
CA ASN A 184 6.61 -23.84 10.42
C ASN A 184 5.70 -23.86 9.19
N THR A 185 5.33 -22.70 8.64
CA THR A 185 4.34 -22.61 7.54
C THR A 185 4.95 -22.54 6.15
N GLY A 186 6.25 -22.23 6.06
CA GLY A 186 6.95 -21.97 4.81
C GLY A 186 6.75 -20.54 4.28
N ALA A 187 7.77 -20.04 3.57
CA ALA A 187 7.89 -18.61 3.28
C ALA A 187 6.74 -18.07 2.43
N ALA A 188 6.31 -18.83 1.43
CA ALA A 188 5.23 -18.43 0.53
C ALA A 188 3.88 -18.31 1.25
N LYS A 189 3.55 -19.27 2.14
CA LYS A 189 2.30 -19.22 2.90
C LYS A 189 2.33 -18.12 3.95
N ALA A 190 3.42 -18.00 4.72
CA ALA A 190 3.60 -16.93 5.69
C ALA A 190 3.47 -15.54 5.03
N TYR A 191 4.12 -15.36 3.87
CA TYR A 191 4.01 -14.13 3.08
C TYR A 191 2.57 -13.87 2.64
N GLY A 192 1.88 -14.89 2.12
CA GLY A 192 0.47 -14.79 1.73
C GLY A 192 -0.44 -14.30 2.86
N TYR A 193 -0.27 -14.85 4.07
CA TYR A 193 -1.04 -14.40 5.24
C TYR A 193 -0.76 -12.94 5.61
N ILE A 194 0.52 -12.54 5.66
CA ILE A 194 0.90 -11.16 6.00
C ILE A 194 0.37 -10.17 4.95
N VAL A 195 0.44 -10.51 3.66
CA VAL A 195 -0.06 -9.64 2.59
C VAL A 195 -1.57 -9.55 2.60
N ASN A 196 -2.29 -10.65 2.82
CA ASN A 196 -3.75 -10.63 2.93
C ASN A 196 -4.21 -9.74 4.08
N LEU A 197 -3.61 -9.94 5.27
CA LEU A 197 -3.86 -9.11 6.44
C LEU A 197 -3.58 -7.62 6.13
N SER A 198 -2.39 -7.31 5.62
CA SER A 198 -2.01 -5.94 5.26
C SER A 198 -2.97 -5.31 4.23
N GLY A 199 -3.37 -6.06 3.20
CA GLY A 199 -4.27 -5.58 2.15
C GLY A 199 -5.62 -5.09 2.67
N VAL A 200 -6.24 -5.83 3.59
CA VAL A 200 -7.50 -5.40 4.22
C VAL A 200 -7.32 -4.10 4.98
N ALA A 201 -6.23 -3.97 5.75
CA ALA A 201 -5.94 -2.77 6.51
C ALA A 201 -5.76 -1.55 5.58
N VAL A 202 -5.10 -1.73 4.43
CA VAL A 202 -4.91 -0.68 3.43
C VAL A 202 -6.26 -0.19 2.89
N PHE A 203 -7.19 -1.09 2.56
CA PHE A 203 -8.52 -0.69 2.08
C PHE A 203 -9.31 0.10 3.12
N VAL A 204 -9.21 -0.29 4.39
CA VAL A 204 -9.85 0.45 5.50
C VAL A 204 -9.24 1.84 5.65
N VAL A 205 -7.91 1.95 5.65
CA VAL A 205 -7.20 3.23 5.78
C VAL A 205 -7.53 4.16 4.62
N TRP A 206 -7.42 3.69 3.37
CA TRP A 206 -7.71 4.51 2.19
C TRP A 206 -9.20 4.84 2.05
N GLY A 207 -10.08 3.91 2.44
CA GLY A 207 -11.51 4.19 2.58
C GLY A 207 -11.78 5.32 3.58
N ALA A 208 -11.15 5.27 4.75
CA ALA A 208 -11.24 6.34 5.76
C ALA A 208 -10.69 7.67 5.24
N VAL A 209 -9.54 7.66 4.54
CA VAL A 209 -8.95 8.86 3.92
C VAL A 209 -9.90 9.47 2.88
N CYS A 210 -10.50 8.67 1.99
CA CYS A 210 -11.48 9.16 1.01
C CYS A 210 -12.70 9.78 1.71
N TYR A 211 -13.23 9.12 2.75
CA TYR A 211 -14.37 9.62 3.52
C TYR A 211 -14.04 10.93 4.23
N LEU A 212 -12.89 11.01 4.92
CA LEU A 212 -12.42 12.23 5.59
C LEU A 212 -12.18 13.36 4.59
N HIS A 213 -11.62 13.07 3.41
CA HIS A 213 -11.44 14.07 2.36
C HIS A 213 -12.78 14.65 1.87
N ILE A 214 -13.81 13.82 1.70
CA ILE A 214 -15.16 14.28 1.34
C ILE A 214 -15.72 15.19 2.44
N ARG A 215 -15.59 14.82 3.72
CA ARG A 215 -16.05 15.65 4.84
C ARG A 215 -15.28 16.97 4.94
N PHE A 216 -13.96 16.93 4.82
CA PHE A 216 -13.09 18.10 4.80
C PHE A 216 -13.54 19.10 3.73
N ARG A 217 -13.76 18.64 2.49
CA ARG A 217 -14.20 19.50 1.38
C ARG A 217 -15.61 20.07 1.58
N LYS A 218 -16.51 19.32 2.22
CA LYS A 218 -17.85 19.82 2.60
C LYS A 218 -17.77 20.90 3.67
N ALA A 219 -16.96 20.69 4.71
CA ALA A 219 -16.73 21.70 5.76
C ALA A 219 -16.06 22.96 5.21
N TRP A 220 -15.04 22.80 4.34
CA TRP A 220 -14.35 23.90 3.66
C TRP A 220 -15.32 24.80 2.89
N LYS A 221 -16.22 24.20 2.11
CA LYS A 221 -17.25 24.94 1.36
C LYS A 221 -18.27 25.60 2.29
N LEU A 222 -18.68 24.92 3.37
CA LEU A 222 -19.67 25.42 4.31
C LEU A 222 -19.17 26.62 5.11
N GLN A 223 -17.87 26.68 5.40
CA GLN A 223 -17.21 27.84 6.02
C GLN A 223 -16.84 28.95 5.01
N GLY A 224 -17.41 28.93 3.80
CA GLY A 224 -17.27 30.01 2.81
C GLY A 224 -15.91 30.10 2.12
N ARG A 225 -15.04 29.09 2.26
CA ARG A 225 -13.69 29.11 1.69
C ARG A 225 -13.65 28.64 0.24
N THR A 226 -12.77 29.25 -0.53
CA THR A 226 -12.59 28.91 -1.95
C THR A 226 -11.61 27.75 -2.13
N THR A 227 -11.69 27.05 -3.26
CA THR A 227 -10.78 25.94 -3.57
C THR A 227 -9.37 26.38 -3.93
N ASP A 228 -9.19 27.68 -4.18
CA ASP A 228 -7.91 28.30 -4.57
C ASP A 228 -6.97 28.49 -3.38
N GLU A 229 -7.54 28.53 -2.17
CA GLU A 229 -6.77 28.60 -0.92
C GLU A 229 -6.05 27.28 -0.58
N LEU A 230 -6.37 26.19 -1.27
CA LEU A 230 -5.73 24.89 -1.05
C LEU A 230 -4.42 24.77 -1.83
N PRO A 231 -3.32 24.34 -1.18
CA PRO A 231 -2.02 24.16 -1.85
C PRO A 231 -2.06 23.04 -2.90
N PHE A 232 -3.01 22.12 -2.78
CA PHE A 232 -3.24 21.06 -3.76
C PHE A 232 -4.73 20.90 -4.04
N LYS A 233 -5.06 20.90 -5.34
CA LYS A 233 -6.42 20.64 -5.83
C LYS A 233 -6.49 19.21 -6.35
N ALA A 234 -7.34 18.40 -5.73
CA ALA A 234 -7.60 17.04 -6.20
C ALA A 234 -8.22 17.08 -7.61
N LEU A 235 -7.68 16.27 -8.52
CA LEU A 235 -8.24 16.11 -9.86
C LEU A 235 -9.66 15.53 -9.76
N TRP A 236 -10.60 16.04 -10.54
CA TRP A 236 -11.98 15.51 -10.67
C TRP A 236 -12.73 15.29 -9.33
N PHE A 237 -12.48 16.13 -8.32
CA PHE A 237 -13.32 16.16 -7.12
C PHE A 237 -14.75 16.63 -7.50
N PRO A 238 -15.84 16.01 -6.99
CA PRO A 238 -15.90 14.98 -5.94
C PRO A 238 -15.91 13.53 -6.45
N TRP A 239 -15.96 13.31 -7.76
CA TRP A 239 -16.16 11.99 -8.37
C TRP A 239 -15.08 10.98 -7.98
N LEU A 240 -13.80 11.35 -8.04
CA LEU A 240 -12.72 10.43 -7.67
C LEU A 240 -12.72 10.06 -6.18
N ALA A 241 -13.17 10.97 -5.30
CA ALA A 241 -13.22 10.69 -3.87
C ALA A 241 -14.32 9.67 -3.53
N TRP A 242 -15.49 9.79 -4.16
CA TRP A 242 -16.57 8.81 -4.02
C TRP A 242 -16.24 7.48 -4.72
N ALA A 243 -15.69 7.54 -5.93
CA ALA A 243 -15.25 6.34 -6.63
C ALA A 243 -14.17 5.59 -5.84
N GLY A 244 -13.20 6.30 -5.26
CA GLY A 244 -12.18 5.73 -4.39
C GLY A 244 -12.77 5.11 -3.13
N LEU A 245 -13.72 5.78 -2.46
CA LEU A 245 -14.40 5.23 -1.29
C LEU A 245 -15.14 3.93 -1.61
N LEU A 246 -15.97 3.95 -2.67
CA LEU A 246 -16.73 2.79 -3.10
C LEU A 246 -15.82 1.65 -3.57
N ALA A 247 -14.74 1.96 -4.30
CA ALA A 247 -13.77 0.99 -4.74
C ALA A 247 -13.04 0.32 -3.57
N ASN A 248 -12.63 1.08 -2.53
CA ASN A 248 -12.00 0.49 -1.34
C ASN A 248 -12.96 -0.43 -0.58
N ILE A 249 -14.24 -0.04 -0.43
CA ILE A 249 -15.26 -0.91 0.18
C ILE A 249 -15.46 -2.17 -0.65
N PHE A 250 -15.64 -2.02 -1.96
CA PHE A 250 -15.82 -3.15 -2.88
C PHE A 250 -14.60 -4.08 -2.90
N LEU A 251 -13.39 -3.54 -2.95
CA LEU A 251 -12.15 -4.32 -2.97
C LEU A 251 -11.89 -5.02 -1.63
N GLY A 252 -12.19 -4.37 -0.50
CA GLY A 252 -12.14 -5.01 0.81
C GLY A 252 -13.13 -6.17 0.93
N LEU A 253 -14.31 -6.08 0.31
CA LEU A 253 -15.29 -7.17 0.29
C LEU A 253 -14.94 -8.28 -0.72
N ILE A 254 -14.34 -7.96 -1.87
CA ILE A 254 -14.00 -8.96 -2.89
C ILE A 254 -12.70 -9.71 -2.61
N GLN A 255 -11.82 -9.16 -1.78
CA GLN A 255 -10.50 -9.72 -1.46
C GLN A 255 -10.57 -11.21 -1.10
N GLY A 256 -11.52 -11.62 -0.27
CA GLY A 256 -11.73 -13.01 0.13
C GLY A 256 -12.80 -13.76 -0.66
N TRP A 257 -13.39 -13.19 -1.73
CA TRP A 257 -14.46 -13.86 -2.51
C TRP A 257 -13.97 -15.25 -3.01
N SER A 258 -12.71 -15.35 -3.40
CA SER A 258 -12.16 -16.60 -3.92
C SER A 258 -12.19 -17.79 -2.94
N TYR A 259 -12.37 -17.52 -1.64
CA TYR A 259 -12.46 -18.51 -0.56
C TYR A 259 -13.89 -18.94 -0.21
N PHE A 260 -14.92 -18.39 -0.88
CA PHE A 260 -16.31 -18.80 -0.66
C PHE A 260 -16.66 -20.10 -1.39
N LYS A 261 -15.97 -20.43 -2.49
CA LYS A 261 -16.24 -21.63 -3.30
C LYS A 261 -14.94 -22.26 -3.85
N PRO A 262 -14.51 -23.43 -3.33
CA PRO A 262 -15.01 -24.11 -2.13
C PRO A 262 -14.78 -23.26 -0.87
N PHE A 263 -15.62 -23.43 0.16
CA PHE A 263 -15.50 -22.64 1.39
C PHE A 263 -14.25 -23.06 2.17
N ASP A 264 -13.29 -22.17 2.29
CA ASP A 264 -12.08 -22.35 3.10
C ASP A 264 -12.16 -21.43 4.32
N ALA A 265 -12.54 -22.01 5.46
CA ALA A 265 -12.76 -21.26 6.69
C ALA A 265 -11.49 -20.55 7.18
N ALA A 266 -10.32 -21.17 7.03
CA ALA A 266 -9.06 -20.60 7.51
C ALA A 266 -8.70 -19.35 6.69
N ASN A 267 -8.67 -19.49 5.36
CA ASN A 267 -8.33 -18.38 4.48
C ASN A 267 -9.43 -17.30 4.45
N PHE A 268 -10.69 -17.66 4.68
CA PHE A 268 -11.77 -16.69 4.85
C PHE A 268 -11.58 -15.82 6.10
N VAL A 269 -11.29 -16.45 7.24
CA VAL A 269 -11.01 -15.70 8.47
C VAL A 269 -9.80 -14.80 8.26
N ASP A 270 -8.70 -15.31 7.71
CA ASP A 270 -7.49 -14.53 7.45
C ASP A 270 -7.75 -13.32 6.53
N ALA A 271 -8.62 -13.48 5.53
CA ALA A 271 -8.95 -12.42 4.57
C ALA A 271 -9.92 -11.36 5.12
N TYR A 272 -10.64 -11.61 6.21
CA TYR A 272 -11.67 -10.68 6.70
C TYR A 272 -11.56 -10.30 8.18
N ILE A 273 -10.73 -10.98 8.98
CA ILE A 273 -10.62 -10.78 10.45
C ILE A 273 -10.31 -9.32 10.84
N LEU A 274 -9.62 -8.58 9.98
CA LEU A 274 -9.28 -7.18 10.23
C LEU A 274 -10.46 -6.23 10.14
N LEU A 275 -11.50 -6.54 9.35
CA LEU A 275 -12.69 -5.69 9.26
C LEU A 275 -13.46 -5.60 10.58
N PRO A 276 -13.90 -6.72 11.21
CA PRO A 276 -14.56 -6.65 12.51
C PRO A 276 -13.60 -6.17 13.59
N PHE A 277 -12.32 -6.54 13.54
CA PHE A 277 -11.32 -6.03 14.49
C PHE A 277 -11.22 -4.50 14.46
N PHE A 278 -11.18 -3.89 13.27
CA PHE A 278 -11.17 -2.44 13.13
C PHE A 278 -12.44 -1.79 13.70
N ILE A 279 -13.63 -2.36 13.44
CA ILE A 279 -14.90 -1.86 13.98
C ILE A 279 -14.89 -1.93 15.50
N ILE A 280 -14.47 -3.06 16.08
CA ILE A 280 -14.36 -3.24 17.52
C ILE A 280 -13.38 -2.22 18.12
N LEU A 281 -12.19 -2.08 17.54
CA LEU A 281 -11.18 -1.15 18.01
C LEU A 281 -11.67 0.30 17.93
N PHE A 282 -12.34 0.67 16.83
CA PHE A 282 -12.91 2.00 16.64
C PHE A 282 -13.99 2.30 17.69
N VAL A 283 -14.92 1.37 17.92
CA VAL A 283 -15.97 1.52 18.95
C VAL A 283 -15.37 1.56 20.35
N PHE A 284 -14.41 0.70 20.65
CA PHE A 284 -13.70 0.68 21.93
C PHE A 284 -13.01 2.02 22.22
N LEU A 285 -12.20 2.52 21.26
CA LEU A 285 -11.52 3.81 21.41
C LEU A 285 -12.51 4.97 21.55
N LYS A 286 -13.64 4.91 20.83
CA LYS A 286 -14.68 5.93 20.94
C LYS A 286 -15.35 5.96 22.31
N ILE A 287 -15.59 4.79 22.91
CA ILE A 287 -16.16 4.67 24.26
C ILE A 287 -15.14 5.14 25.31
N VAL A 288 -13.88 4.69 25.22
CA VAL A 288 -12.82 5.03 26.19
C VAL A 288 -12.49 6.52 26.15
N ASN A 289 -12.32 7.08 24.95
CA ASN A 289 -11.96 8.49 24.77
C ASN A 289 -13.17 9.42 24.77
N LYS A 290 -14.40 8.88 24.87
CA LYS A 290 -15.67 9.62 24.89
C LYS A 290 -15.78 10.63 23.74
N THR A 291 -15.34 10.26 22.54
CA THR A 291 -15.32 11.15 21.38
C THR A 291 -16.65 11.11 20.61
N SER A 292 -17.09 12.27 20.10
CA SER A 292 -18.30 12.39 19.29
C SER A 292 -17.97 12.63 17.82
N PHE A 293 -18.93 12.38 16.92
CA PHE A 293 -18.78 12.80 15.52
C PHE A 293 -19.00 14.30 15.43
N ILE A 294 -17.92 15.06 15.22
CA ILE A 294 -17.95 16.51 15.05
C ILE A 294 -18.83 16.87 13.85
N LYS A 295 -19.73 17.85 14.01
CA LYS A 295 -20.58 18.34 12.92
C LYS A 295 -19.74 19.08 11.88
N LEU A 296 -20.16 19.11 10.61
CA LEU A 296 -19.37 19.72 9.54
C LEU A 296 -19.06 21.21 9.78
N GLU A 297 -19.92 21.91 10.50
CA GLU A 297 -19.81 23.35 10.79
C GLU A 297 -18.77 23.63 11.89
N GLU A 298 -18.61 22.69 12.82
CA GLU A 298 -17.72 22.76 13.99
C GLU A 298 -16.32 22.19 13.70
N ILE A 299 -16.06 21.73 12.47
CA ILE A 299 -14.74 21.21 12.09
C ILE A 299 -13.74 22.37 12.07
N ASP A 300 -12.72 22.29 12.92
CA ASP A 300 -11.59 23.21 12.87
C ASP A 300 -10.75 22.94 11.61
N LEU A 301 -10.55 23.99 10.79
CA LEU A 301 -9.78 23.95 9.55
C LEU A 301 -8.48 24.77 9.62
N ASP A 302 -8.23 25.44 10.75
CA ASP A 302 -7.12 26.39 10.90
C ASP A 302 -6.08 25.93 11.92
N ASP A 303 -6.47 25.18 12.95
CA ASP A 303 -5.52 24.70 13.95
C ASP A 303 -4.44 23.80 13.33
N GLY A 304 -3.19 23.99 13.76
CA GLY A 304 -2.02 23.28 13.23
C GLY A 304 -1.62 23.62 11.77
N ARG A 305 -2.29 24.57 11.10
CA ARG A 305 -1.93 24.96 9.72
C ARG A 305 -0.61 25.72 9.69
N ARG A 306 0.45 25.05 9.21
CA ARG A 306 1.75 25.69 8.91
C ARG A 306 1.60 26.72 7.79
N LYS A 307 1.87 28.00 8.09
CA LYS A 307 1.87 29.13 7.15
C LYS A 307 3.28 29.44 6.64
N ASP A 308 4.03 28.40 6.31
CA ASP A 308 5.45 28.54 5.98
C ASP A 308 5.56 28.99 4.53
N LEU A 309 5.42 30.31 4.36
CA LEU A 309 5.64 31.09 3.16
C LEU A 309 7.00 31.76 3.25
N GLU A 310 8.09 31.00 3.06
CA GLU A 310 9.36 31.47 2.46
C GLU A 310 10.02 30.33 1.65
#